data_AF-D7J3H9-F1
#
_entry.id   AF-D7J3H9-F1
#
_cell.length_a   1.000
_cell.length_b   1.000
_cell.length_c   1.000
_cell.angle_alpha   90.00
_cell.angle_beta   90.00
_cell.angle_gamma   90.00
#
_symmetry.space_group_name_H-M   'P 1'
#
loop_
_entity.id
_entity.type
_entity.pdbx_description
1 polymer ?
#
loop_
_entity_poly.entity_id
_entity_poly.type
_entity_poly.pdbx_seq_one_letter_code
_entity_poly.pdbx_strand_id
1 'polypeptide(L)'
;MGKYQFEICTNSVESCLAAQEGGADRVELCAGIPEGGTTPSYGEIAIAREVLTHTRLHVIIRPRGGDFLYSDIEIRTMLKDIEMARKLGADGVVFGCLTAEGEVDLPVMQKLMEAAQGLSVTFHRAFDVCHNPQRALEQIIKLGCNRILTSGQQPTAELGIPLLEELQKQAAGRITLLAGCGVNENNIARIAAETGINEFHFSARESIQSEMIFKNEAVSMGGTVHINEYERNVTSIRRVKETIDAALHG
;
A
#
# COMPACT_ATOMS: atom_id res chain seq x y z
N MET A 1 -1.76 25.88 3.67
CA MET A 1 -1.76 24.45 3.99
C MET A 1 -1.76 23.68 2.68
N GLY A 2 -0.85 22.72 2.53
CA GLY A 2 -0.88 21.79 1.39
C GLY A 2 -2.16 20.95 1.47
N LYS A 3 -2.70 20.55 0.32
CA LYS A 3 -3.85 19.65 0.27
C LYS A 3 -3.36 18.24 0.62
N TYR A 4 -3.81 17.69 1.75
CA TYR A 4 -3.54 16.29 2.11
C TYR A 4 -4.20 15.33 1.10
N GLN A 5 -3.59 14.16 0.91
CA GLN A 5 -4.24 13.04 0.23
C GLN A 5 -4.17 11.77 1.08
N PHE A 6 -5.22 10.97 1.00
CA PHE A 6 -5.36 9.76 1.80
C PHE A 6 -5.53 8.53 0.93
N GLU A 7 -4.64 7.56 1.13
CA GLU A 7 -4.69 6.24 0.53
C GLU A 7 -5.07 5.20 1.58
N ILE A 8 -6.07 4.38 1.30
CA ILE A 8 -6.50 3.32 2.21
C ILE A 8 -6.09 1.96 1.64
N CYS A 9 -5.38 1.15 2.43
CA CYS A 9 -5.09 -0.25 2.10
C CYS A 9 -6.33 -1.11 2.31
N THR A 10 -6.96 -1.54 1.21
CA THR A 10 -8.21 -2.31 1.24
C THR A 10 -7.93 -3.77 0.92
N ASN A 11 -8.70 -4.65 1.56
CA ASN A 11 -8.53 -6.10 1.45
C ASN A 11 -9.72 -6.82 0.81
N SER A 12 -10.59 -6.03 0.19
CA SER A 12 -11.81 -6.48 -0.48
C SER A 12 -12.46 -5.29 -1.21
N VAL A 13 -13.40 -5.60 -2.11
CA VAL A 13 -14.28 -4.60 -2.74
C VAL A 13 -15.14 -3.88 -1.70
N GLU A 14 -15.66 -4.59 -0.69
CA GLU A 14 -16.43 -3.99 0.43
C GLU A 14 -15.61 -2.92 1.14
N SER A 15 -14.33 -3.22 1.40
CA SER A 15 -13.41 -2.24 2.00
C SER A 15 -13.07 -1.08 1.06
N CYS A 16 -13.06 -1.28 -0.26
CA CYS A 16 -12.94 -0.18 -1.23
C CYS A 16 -14.11 0.79 -1.16
N LEU A 17 -15.34 0.27 -1.07
CA LEU A 17 -16.54 1.09 -0.90
C LEU A 17 -16.52 1.86 0.41
N ALA A 18 -16.17 1.19 1.52
CA ALA A 18 -16.05 1.82 2.82
C ALA A 18 -14.99 2.94 2.83
N ALA A 19 -13.85 2.74 2.17
CA ALA A 19 -12.82 3.75 2.02
C ALA A 19 -13.32 4.97 1.22
N GLN A 20 -13.96 4.74 0.07
CA GLN A 20 -14.55 5.81 -0.75
C GLN A 20 -15.58 6.62 0.04
N GLU A 21 -16.53 5.96 0.72
CA GLU A 21 -17.52 6.63 1.57
C GLU A 21 -16.90 7.36 2.77
N GLY A 22 -15.78 6.85 3.26
CA GLY A 22 -14.96 7.48 4.30
C GLY A 22 -14.24 8.75 3.85
N GLY A 23 -14.16 9.01 2.53
CA GLY A 23 -13.48 10.19 1.97
C GLY A 23 -12.07 9.92 1.43
N ALA A 24 -11.73 8.65 1.16
CA ALA A 24 -10.46 8.30 0.55
C ALA A 24 -10.29 8.92 -0.85
N ASP A 25 -9.15 9.59 -1.09
CA ASP A 25 -8.76 10.01 -2.45
C ASP A 25 -8.35 8.80 -3.31
N ARG A 26 -7.81 7.77 -2.66
CA ARG A 26 -7.26 6.58 -3.30
C ARG A 26 -7.41 5.33 -2.44
N VAL A 27 -7.53 4.18 -3.08
CA VAL A 27 -7.38 2.87 -2.45
C VAL A 27 -6.20 2.13 -3.05
N GLU A 28 -5.48 1.38 -2.23
CA GLU A 28 -4.60 0.31 -2.64
C GLU A 28 -5.30 -1.02 -2.38
N LEU A 29 -5.73 -1.70 -3.45
CA LEU A 29 -6.39 -2.99 -3.36
C LEU A 29 -5.37 -4.12 -3.25
N CYS A 30 -5.47 -4.89 -2.16
CA CYS A 30 -4.58 -5.98 -1.81
C CYS A 30 -5.37 -7.27 -1.50
N ALA A 31 -4.79 -8.42 -1.83
CA ALA A 31 -5.14 -9.70 -1.21
C ALA A 31 -4.08 -10.07 -0.14
N GLY A 32 -4.18 -11.25 0.48
CA GLY A 32 -3.09 -11.80 1.31
C GLY A 32 -2.61 -10.88 2.43
N ILE A 33 -3.51 -10.17 3.12
CA ILE A 33 -3.14 -9.19 4.15
C ILE A 33 -2.21 -9.75 5.25
N PRO A 34 -2.37 -11.00 5.75
CA PRO A 34 -1.43 -11.57 6.71
C PRO A 34 0.02 -11.65 6.19
N GLU A 35 0.21 -11.66 4.88
CA GLU A 35 1.53 -11.65 4.21
C GLU A 35 2.04 -10.24 3.90
N GLY A 36 1.30 -9.19 4.31
CA GLY A 36 1.60 -7.80 4.02
C GLY A 36 1.06 -7.28 2.68
N GLY A 37 0.15 -8.04 2.03
CA GLY A 37 -0.44 -7.66 0.75
C GLY A 37 0.14 -8.45 -0.43
N THR A 38 -0.72 -9.08 -1.22
CA THR A 38 -0.38 -9.75 -2.49
C THR A 38 -1.32 -9.30 -3.60
N THR A 39 -0.96 -9.58 -4.86
CA THR A 39 -1.77 -9.21 -6.02
C THR A 39 -3.21 -9.74 -5.86
N PRO A 40 -4.24 -8.88 -5.87
CA PRO A 40 -5.63 -9.30 -5.75
C PRO A 40 -6.08 -10.07 -6.99
N SER A 41 -7.17 -10.83 -6.85
CA SER A 41 -7.69 -11.61 -7.97
C SER A 41 -8.24 -10.73 -9.09
N TYR A 42 -8.31 -11.27 -10.31
CA TYR A 42 -8.98 -10.62 -11.45
C TYR A 42 -10.37 -10.08 -11.09
N GLY A 43 -11.16 -10.90 -10.40
CA GLY A 43 -12.53 -10.56 -10.03
C GLY A 43 -12.59 -9.38 -9.05
N GLU A 44 -11.67 -9.31 -8.09
CA GLU A 44 -11.62 -8.18 -7.16
C GLU A 44 -11.25 -6.88 -7.86
N ILE A 45 -10.27 -6.89 -8.78
CA ILE A 45 -9.89 -5.69 -9.52
C ILE A 45 -11.05 -5.22 -10.41
N ALA A 46 -11.69 -6.14 -11.14
CA ALA A 46 -12.79 -5.82 -12.04
C ALA A 46 -13.97 -5.19 -11.28
N ILE A 47 -14.44 -5.84 -10.21
CA ILE A 47 -15.56 -5.34 -9.42
C ILE A 47 -15.19 -4.04 -8.69
N ALA A 48 -13.96 -3.93 -8.14
CA ALA A 48 -13.52 -2.68 -7.52
C ALA A 48 -13.57 -1.51 -8.51
N ARG A 49 -13.16 -1.72 -9.77
CA ARG A 49 -13.25 -0.69 -10.79
C ARG A 49 -14.70 -0.29 -11.09
N GLU A 50 -15.61 -1.25 -11.16
CA GLU A 50 -17.04 -1.00 -11.41
C GLU A 50 -17.70 -0.14 -10.33
N VAL A 51 -17.32 -0.35 -9.06
CA VAL A 51 -18.00 0.29 -7.92
C VAL A 51 -17.34 1.61 -7.44
N LEU A 52 -16.06 1.82 -7.75
CA LEU A 52 -15.34 3.06 -7.41
C LEU A 52 -15.65 4.15 -8.44
N THR A 53 -16.30 5.22 -8.00
CA THR A 53 -16.83 6.28 -8.86
C THR A 53 -15.98 7.55 -8.90
N HIS A 54 -15.24 7.83 -7.82
CA HIS A 54 -14.42 9.04 -7.71
C HIS A 54 -13.08 8.82 -6.97
N THR A 55 -12.95 7.72 -6.24
CA THR A 55 -11.69 7.30 -5.62
C THR A 55 -10.83 6.54 -6.62
N ARG A 56 -9.53 6.86 -6.65
CA ARG A 56 -8.57 6.17 -7.54
C ARG A 56 -8.31 4.75 -7.07
N LEU A 57 -8.20 3.81 -8.01
CA LEU A 57 -7.88 2.41 -7.77
C LEU A 57 -6.42 2.14 -8.09
N HIS A 58 -5.61 1.89 -7.06
CA HIS A 58 -4.27 1.34 -7.22
C HIS A 58 -4.27 -0.14 -6.86
N VAL A 59 -3.53 -0.96 -7.61
CA VAL A 59 -3.45 -2.40 -7.41
C VAL A 59 -2.04 -2.79 -7.01
N ILE A 60 -1.87 -3.51 -5.90
CA ILE A 60 -0.57 -4.08 -5.56
C ILE A 60 -0.21 -5.18 -6.56
N ILE A 61 1.04 -5.18 -7.03
CA ILE A 61 1.62 -6.20 -7.89
C ILE A 61 2.72 -6.88 -7.08
N ARG A 62 2.35 -7.92 -6.35
CA ARG A 62 3.23 -8.69 -5.47
C ARG A 62 2.80 -10.16 -5.47
N PRO A 63 3.57 -11.05 -6.14
CA PRO A 63 3.10 -12.41 -6.42
C PRO A 63 3.08 -13.33 -5.19
N ARG A 64 3.75 -12.95 -4.09
CA ARG A 64 3.82 -13.71 -2.83
C ARG A 64 4.25 -12.82 -1.66
N GLY A 65 4.04 -13.29 -0.43
CA GLY A 65 4.70 -12.79 0.76
C GLY A 65 6.24 -12.97 0.76
N GLY A 66 6.86 -12.57 1.88
CA GLY A 66 8.31 -12.65 2.09
C GLY A 66 9.07 -11.52 1.41
N ASP A 67 10.29 -11.83 0.95
CA ASP A 67 11.23 -10.88 0.35
C ASP A 67 10.76 -10.27 -0.98
N PHE A 68 11.58 -9.36 -1.50
CA PHE A 68 11.37 -8.64 -2.76
C PHE A 68 12.44 -8.98 -3.81
N LEU A 69 13.12 -10.12 -3.62
CA LEU A 69 14.09 -10.67 -4.55
C LEU A 69 13.37 -11.70 -5.42
N TYR A 70 12.93 -11.27 -6.60
CA TYR A 70 12.08 -12.08 -7.47
C TYR A 70 12.89 -12.86 -8.51
N SER A 71 12.48 -14.11 -8.71
CA SER A 71 12.96 -14.94 -9.82
C SER A 71 12.40 -14.45 -11.16
N ASP A 72 13.04 -14.86 -12.27
CA ASP A 72 12.55 -14.54 -13.62
C ASP A 72 11.11 -15.01 -13.88
N ILE A 73 10.67 -16.09 -13.24
CA ILE A 73 9.30 -16.59 -13.38
C ILE A 73 8.33 -15.65 -12.67
N GLU A 74 8.66 -15.21 -11.47
CA GLU A 74 7.85 -14.26 -10.69
C GLU A 74 7.77 -12.89 -11.38
N ILE A 75 8.88 -12.41 -11.95
CA ILE A 75 8.90 -11.17 -12.73
C ILE A 75 7.96 -11.28 -13.94
N ARG A 76 7.94 -12.42 -14.64
CA ARG A 76 6.98 -12.65 -15.74
C ARG A 76 5.53 -12.64 -15.26
N THR A 77 5.25 -13.17 -14.08
CA THR A 77 3.91 -13.09 -13.46
C THR A 77 3.54 -11.63 -13.18
N MET A 78 4.43 -10.86 -12.55
CA MET A 78 4.20 -9.43 -12.25
C MET A 78 3.91 -8.61 -13.52
N LEU A 79 4.65 -8.86 -14.61
CA LEU A 79 4.42 -8.21 -15.91
C LEU A 79 3.01 -8.50 -16.45
N LYS A 80 2.51 -9.73 -16.28
CA LYS A 80 1.14 -10.11 -16.69
C LYS A 80 0.08 -9.48 -15.79
N ASP A 81 0.34 -9.38 -14.50
CA ASP A 81 -0.56 -8.73 -13.55
C ASP A 81 -0.67 -7.22 -13.82
N ILE A 82 0.44 -6.54 -14.15
CA ILE A 82 0.42 -5.12 -14.58
C ILE A 82 -0.41 -4.96 -15.86
N GLU A 83 -0.20 -5.84 -16.85
CA GLU A 83 -0.98 -5.83 -18.09
C GLU A 83 -2.47 -5.97 -17.81
N MET A 84 -2.84 -6.87 -16.88
CA MET A 84 -4.22 -7.12 -16.48
C MET A 84 -4.82 -5.94 -15.72
N ALA A 85 -4.13 -5.41 -14.70
CA ALA A 85 -4.58 -4.25 -13.93
C ALA A 85 -4.88 -3.05 -14.85
N ARG A 86 -4.01 -2.80 -15.84
CA ARG A 86 -4.25 -1.78 -16.86
C ARG A 86 -5.51 -2.05 -17.68
N LYS A 87 -5.69 -3.27 -18.18
CA LYS A 87 -6.88 -3.64 -18.99
C LYS A 87 -8.17 -3.49 -18.21
N LEU A 88 -8.12 -3.72 -16.90
CA LEU A 88 -9.25 -3.57 -15.99
C LEU A 88 -9.46 -2.13 -15.51
N GLY A 89 -8.66 -1.16 -15.97
CA GLY A 89 -8.86 0.26 -15.69
C GLY A 89 -8.35 0.71 -14.31
N ALA A 90 -7.34 0.03 -13.74
CA ALA A 90 -6.62 0.56 -12.59
C ALA A 90 -6.00 1.93 -12.93
N ASP A 91 -6.02 2.85 -11.98
CA ASP A 91 -5.39 4.18 -12.09
C ASP A 91 -3.88 4.13 -11.80
N GLY A 92 -3.46 3.10 -11.05
CA GLY A 92 -2.08 2.91 -10.67
C GLY A 92 -1.76 1.48 -10.23
N VAL A 93 -0.46 1.21 -10.10
CA VAL A 93 0.09 -0.07 -9.64
C VAL A 93 1.17 0.17 -8.59
N VAL A 94 1.33 -0.80 -7.69
CA VAL A 94 2.20 -0.68 -6.53
C VAL A 94 3.14 -1.89 -6.47
N PHE A 95 4.45 -1.66 -6.57
CA PHE A 95 5.46 -2.73 -6.55
C PHE A 95 6.84 -2.19 -6.17
N GLY A 96 7.77 -3.07 -5.79
CA GLY A 96 9.17 -2.72 -5.58
C GLY A 96 10.03 -3.97 -5.54
N CYS A 97 11.18 -3.93 -6.21
CA CYS A 97 12.07 -5.07 -6.32
C CYS A 97 13.45 -4.70 -5.76
N LEU A 98 14.03 -5.62 -4.99
CA LEU A 98 15.36 -5.47 -4.41
C LEU A 98 16.30 -6.57 -4.88
N THR A 99 17.59 -6.27 -4.88
CA THR A 99 18.65 -7.27 -5.04
C THR A 99 18.91 -8.00 -3.72
N ALA A 100 19.73 -9.06 -3.76
CA ALA A 100 20.13 -9.80 -2.57
C ALA A 100 20.91 -8.94 -1.55
N GLU A 101 21.54 -7.87 -2.02
CA GLU A 101 22.26 -6.88 -1.21
C GLU A 101 21.33 -5.81 -0.61
N GLY A 102 20.02 -5.89 -0.87
CA GLY A 102 19.05 -4.90 -0.39
C GLY A 102 19.09 -3.57 -1.16
N GLU A 103 19.66 -3.55 -2.36
CA GLU A 103 19.63 -2.37 -3.24
C GLU A 103 18.40 -2.43 -4.16
N VAL A 104 17.96 -1.31 -4.72
CA VAL A 104 16.88 -1.32 -5.73
C VAL A 104 17.33 -2.09 -6.96
N ASP A 105 16.55 -3.10 -7.38
CA ASP A 105 16.83 -3.87 -8.58
C ASP A 105 16.45 -3.05 -9.83
N LEU A 106 17.38 -2.21 -10.29
CA LEU A 106 17.16 -1.30 -11.40
C LEU A 106 16.77 -2.03 -12.71
N PRO A 107 17.44 -3.11 -13.14
CA PRO A 107 17.04 -3.84 -14.34
C PRO A 107 15.62 -4.39 -14.29
N VAL A 108 15.19 -4.94 -13.15
CA VAL A 108 13.83 -5.46 -12.99
C VAL A 108 12.82 -4.32 -12.91
N MET A 109 13.10 -3.30 -12.09
CA MET A 109 12.24 -2.14 -11.96
C MET A 109 12.02 -1.44 -13.31
N GLN A 110 13.04 -1.31 -14.15
CA GLN A 110 12.89 -0.70 -15.47
C GLN A 110 11.90 -1.47 -16.37
N LYS A 111 11.96 -2.81 -16.38
CA LYS A 111 11.00 -3.65 -17.12
C LYS A 111 9.56 -3.47 -16.61
N LEU A 112 9.37 -3.42 -15.29
CA LEU A 112 8.05 -3.22 -14.69
C LEU A 112 7.50 -1.80 -14.95
N MET A 113 8.36 -0.78 -14.89
CA MET A 113 8.00 0.60 -15.23
C MET A 113 7.57 0.73 -16.70
N GLU A 114 8.27 0.07 -17.62
CA GLU A 114 7.87 0.00 -19.04
C GLU A 114 6.48 -0.63 -19.22
N ALA A 115 6.21 -1.74 -18.52
CA ALA A 115 4.89 -2.38 -18.55
C ALA A 115 3.78 -1.51 -17.94
N ALA A 116 4.12 -0.71 -16.92
CA ALA A 116 3.21 0.18 -16.20
C ALA A 116 3.01 1.55 -16.87
N GLN A 117 3.55 1.77 -18.08
CA GLN A 117 3.43 3.05 -18.78
C GLN A 117 1.96 3.49 -18.89
N GLY A 118 1.68 4.74 -18.49
CA GLY A 118 0.35 5.33 -18.46
C GLY A 118 -0.40 5.15 -17.13
N LEU A 119 0.12 4.33 -16.21
CA LEU A 119 -0.38 4.17 -14.85
C LEU A 119 0.45 5.00 -13.87
N SER A 120 -0.14 5.37 -12.74
CA SER A 120 0.65 5.87 -11.61
C SER A 120 1.39 4.71 -10.94
N VAL A 121 2.66 4.90 -10.56
CA VAL A 121 3.45 3.87 -9.88
C VAL A 121 3.87 4.31 -8.48
N THR A 122 3.61 3.47 -7.49
CA THR A 122 4.13 3.60 -6.12
C THR A 122 5.18 2.52 -5.86
N PHE A 123 6.38 2.92 -5.42
CA PHE A 123 7.35 1.98 -4.86
C PHE A 123 6.95 1.64 -3.43
N HIS A 124 6.58 0.38 -3.17
CA HIS A 124 6.01 -0.01 -1.88
C HIS A 124 7.07 -0.18 -0.76
N ARG A 125 6.66 -0.75 0.37
CA ARG A 125 7.49 -0.97 1.58
C ARG A 125 8.71 -1.89 1.43
N ALA A 126 9.00 -2.42 0.25
CA ALA A 126 10.37 -2.86 -0.06
C ALA A 126 11.41 -1.77 0.26
N PHE A 127 11.04 -0.50 0.16
CA PHE A 127 11.90 0.61 0.56
C PHE A 127 12.33 0.51 2.04
N ASP A 128 11.45 0.03 2.92
CA ASP A 128 11.72 -0.06 4.35
C ASP A 128 12.76 -1.11 4.71
N VAL A 129 13.06 -2.03 3.78
CA VAL A 129 14.05 -3.12 3.98
C VAL A 129 15.24 -2.99 3.01
N CYS A 130 15.38 -1.86 2.31
CA CYS A 130 16.55 -1.59 1.50
C CYS A 130 17.74 -1.14 2.37
N HIS A 131 18.96 -1.39 1.90
CA HIS A 131 20.17 -1.15 2.68
C HIS A 131 20.50 0.35 2.84
N ASN A 132 20.33 1.15 1.79
CA ASN A 132 20.63 2.59 1.81
C ASN A 132 19.42 3.40 1.30
N PRO A 133 18.58 3.95 2.19
CA PRO A 133 17.34 4.63 1.80
C PRO A 133 17.59 5.92 1.01
N GLN A 134 18.66 6.67 1.29
CA GLN A 134 18.99 7.91 0.56
C GLN A 134 19.37 7.61 -0.89
N ARG A 135 20.13 6.54 -1.14
CA ARG A 135 20.48 6.09 -2.50
C ARG A 135 19.27 5.50 -3.21
N ALA A 136 18.48 4.69 -2.53
CA ALA A 136 17.26 4.10 -3.08
C ALA A 136 16.27 5.19 -3.51
N LEU A 137 16.12 6.26 -2.73
CA LEU A 137 15.29 7.42 -3.07
C LEU A 137 15.69 8.02 -4.43
N GLU A 138 16.98 8.31 -4.64
CA GLU A 138 17.46 8.88 -5.92
C GLU A 138 17.26 7.92 -7.10
N GLN A 139 17.46 6.62 -6.87
CA GLN A 139 17.22 5.59 -7.88
C GLN A 139 15.74 5.51 -8.28
N ILE A 140 14.83 5.54 -7.32
CA ILE A 140 13.39 5.48 -7.54
C ILE A 140 12.88 6.75 -8.22
N ILE A 141 13.41 7.93 -7.85
CA ILE A 141 13.15 9.20 -8.56
C ILE A 141 13.56 9.06 -10.03
N LYS A 142 14.77 8.54 -10.30
CA LYS A 142 15.29 8.38 -11.66
C LYS A 142 14.49 7.39 -12.50
N LEU A 143 13.94 6.34 -11.87
CA LEU A 143 13.03 5.38 -12.52
C LEU A 143 11.69 6.02 -12.92
N GLY A 144 11.32 7.15 -12.31
CA GLY A 144 10.08 7.88 -12.61
C GLY A 144 8.86 7.40 -11.83
N CYS A 145 9.05 6.72 -10.68
CA CYS A 145 7.93 6.41 -9.79
C CYS A 145 7.28 7.71 -9.28
N ASN A 146 5.97 7.69 -9.07
CA ASN A 146 5.25 8.86 -8.54
C ASN A 146 5.35 8.96 -7.01
N ARG A 147 5.43 7.82 -6.33
CA ARG A 147 5.37 7.72 -4.88
C ARG A 147 6.33 6.69 -4.32
N ILE A 148 6.74 6.87 -3.07
CA ILE A 148 7.35 5.84 -2.22
C ILE A 148 6.49 5.68 -0.97
N LEU A 149 5.96 4.47 -0.75
CA LEU A 149 5.33 4.07 0.51
C LEU A 149 6.40 3.60 1.49
N THR A 150 6.51 4.27 2.63
CA THR A 150 7.55 3.97 3.63
C THR A 150 7.09 4.28 5.05
N SER A 151 7.61 3.49 5.99
CA SER A 151 7.53 3.73 7.44
C SER A 151 8.81 4.33 8.00
N GLY A 152 9.69 4.89 7.15
CA GLY A 152 11.01 5.38 7.54
C GLY A 152 11.93 4.25 8.01
N GLN A 153 11.85 3.07 7.39
CA GLN A 153 12.61 1.87 7.80
C GLN A 153 12.38 1.45 9.26
N GLN A 154 11.25 1.83 9.86
CA GLN A 154 10.88 1.48 11.24
C GLN A 154 9.61 0.62 11.28
N PRO A 155 9.31 -0.05 12.40
CA PRO A 155 8.07 -0.82 12.55
C PRO A 155 6.79 0.00 12.33
N THR A 156 6.80 1.30 12.60
CA THR A 156 5.69 2.23 12.31
C THR A 156 6.23 3.55 11.76
N ALA A 157 5.41 4.26 10.98
CA ALA A 157 5.77 5.59 10.47
C ALA A 157 6.05 6.60 11.60
N GLU A 158 5.35 6.49 12.72
CA GLU A 158 5.59 7.36 13.89
C GLU A 158 6.99 7.18 14.48
N LEU A 159 7.49 5.95 14.56
CA LEU A 159 8.88 5.70 14.97
C LEU A 159 9.88 6.13 13.88
N GLY A 160 9.47 6.09 12.61
CA GLY A 160 10.26 6.48 11.46
C GLY A 160 10.33 7.98 11.17
N ILE A 161 9.67 8.83 11.98
CA ILE A 161 9.62 10.29 11.76
C ILE A 161 11.01 10.90 11.43
N PRO A 162 12.10 10.60 12.17
CA PRO A 162 13.40 11.20 11.87
C PRO A 162 13.88 10.93 10.43
N LEU A 163 13.79 9.68 9.97
CA LEU A 163 14.19 9.34 8.60
C LEU A 163 13.19 9.86 7.56
N LEU A 164 11.88 9.86 7.87
CA LEU A 164 10.86 10.42 6.98
C LEU A 164 11.08 11.92 6.73
N GLU A 165 11.45 12.68 7.77
CA GLU A 165 11.78 14.11 7.64
C GLU A 165 13.02 14.33 6.75
N GLU A 166 14.08 13.53 6.94
CA GLU A 166 15.29 13.56 6.11
C GLU A 166 14.97 13.25 4.64
N LEU A 167 14.22 12.17 4.39
CA LEU A 167 13.83 11.76 3.05
C LEU A 167 12.92 12.79 2.39
N GLN A 168 12.02 13.42 3.14
CA GLN A 168 11.14 14.47 2.62
C GLN A 168 11.94 15.69 2.17
N LYS A 169 12.93 16.10 2.96
CA LYS A 169 13.89 17.17 2.58
C LYS A 169 14.68 16.78 1.35
N GLN A 170 15.20 15.56 1.29
CA GLN A 170 15.98 15.08 0.15
C GLN A 170 15.13 14.97 -1.12
N ALA A 171 13.89 14.46 -1.02
CA ALA A 171 12.98 14.33 -2.15
C ALA A 171 12.71 15.68 -2.81
N ALA A 172 12.60 16.75 -2.01
CA ALA A 172 12.49 18.14 -2.48
C ALA A 172 11.39 18.32 -3.56
N GLY A 173 10.27 17.61 -3.41
CA GLY A 173 9.14 17.65 -4.35
C GLY A 173 9.33 16.88 -5.66
N ARG A 174 10.46 16.20 -5.87
CA ARG A 174 10.74 15.39 -7.08
C ARG A 174 9.96 14.07 -7.11
N ILE A 175 9.58 13.58 -5.93
CA ILE A 175 8.72 12.42 -5.73
C ILE A 175 7.89 12.65 -4.48
N THR A 176 6.70 12.06 -4.43
CA THR A 176 5.87 12.09 -3.23
C THR A 176 6.28 10.99 -2.26
N LEU A 177 6.54 11.33 -1.00
CA LEU A 177 6.55 10.34 0.07
C LEU A 177 5.13 10.10 0.57
N LEU A 178 4.78 8.82 0.69
CA LEU A 178 3.52 8.32 1.22
C LEU A 178 3.84 7.65 2.55
N ALA A 179 3.58 8.34 3.67
CA ALA A 179 3.88 7.80 5.00
C ALA A 179 2.88 6.69 5.33
N GLY A 180 3.36 5.50 5.71
CA GLY A 180 2.50 4.36 6.00
C GLY A 180 3.08 3.37 7.01
N CYS A 181 2.29 2.35 7.34
CA CYS A 181 2.48 1.43 8.47
C CYS A 181 2.17 2.07 9.84
N GLY A 182 1.06 1.64 10.44
CA GLY A 182 0.64 2.08 11.77
C GLY A 182 0.06 3.51 11.84
N VAL A 183 -0.08 4.19 10.70
CA VAL A 183 -0.76 5.49 10.62
C VAL A 183 -2.24 5.31 10.99
N ASN A 184 -2.74 6.14 11.90
CA ASN A 184 -4.11 6.12 12.40
C ASN A 184 -4.50 7.50 12.99
N GLU A 185 -5.75 7.62 13.43
CA GLU A 185 -6.35 8.82 14.00
C GLU A 185 -5.58 9.45 15.17
N ASN A 186 -4.76 8.68 15.88
CA ASN A 186 -4.01 9.20 17.04
C ASN A 186 -2.62 9.76 16.71
N ASN A 187 -2.06 9.44 15.54
CA ASN A 187 -0.67 9.81 15.21
C ASN A 187 -0.49 10.54 13.88
N ILE A 188 -1.50 10.53 12.99
CA ILE A 188 -1.38 11.11 11.65
C ILE A 188 -1.04 12.61 11.67
N ALA A 189 -1.66 13.39 12.56
CA ALA A 189 -1.38 14.84 12.70
C ALA A 189 0.08 15.11 13.09
N ARG A 190 0.59 14.33 14.04
CA ARG A 190 1.98 14.41 14.50
C ARG A 190 2.96 14.07 13.38
N ILE A 191 2.72 12.96 12.67
CA ILE A 191 3.56 12.56 11.52
C ILE A 191 3.57 13.66 10.47
N ALA A 192 2.41 14.24 10.14
CA ALA A 192 2.30 15.34 9.19
C ALA A 192 3.11 16.57 9.61
N ALA A 193 2.92 17.01 10.86
CA ALA A 193 3.58 18.20 11.40
C ALA A 193 5.10 18.06 11.49
N GLU A 194 5.61 16.91 11.94
CA GLU A 194 7.05 16.70 12.16
C GLU A 194 7.81 16.36 10.86
N THR A 195 7.16 15.74 9.87
CA THR A 195 7.84 15.33 8.62
C THR A 195 7.60 16.29 7.45
N GLY A 196 6.50 17.03 7.44
CA GLY A 196 6.05 17.82 6.29
C GLY A 196 5.51 16.98 5.12
N ILE A 197 5.24 15.69 5.34
CA ILE A 197 4.60 14.80 4.37
C ILE A 197 3.11 15.12 4.28
N ASN A 198 2.54 15.06 3.07
CA ASN A 198 1.14 15.38 2.81
C ASN A 198 0.32 14.22 2.21
N GLU A 199 0.91 13.06 1.95
CA GLU A 199 0.16 11.87 1.55
C GLU A 199 0.34 10.76 2.61
N PHE A 200 -0.77 10.15 3.01
CA PHE A 200 -0.79 9.13 4.07
C PHE A 200 -1.45 7.84 3.61
N HIS A 201 -0.88 6.72 4.04
CA HIS A 201 -1.37 5.38 3.79
C HIS A 201 -1.74 4.68 5.10
N PHE A 202 -3.00 4.27 5.25
CA PHE A 202 -3.49 3.58 6.44
C PHE A 202 -4.55 2.52 6.09
N SER A 203 -4.90 1.65 7.04
CA SER A 203 -5.87 0.57 6.79
C SER A 203 -7.27 0.85 7.35
N ALA A 204 -7.36 1.57 8.47
CA ALA A 204 -8.60 1.90 9.18
C ALA A 204 -9.51 0.67 9.41
N ARG A 205 -8.92 -0.51 9.67
CA ARG A 205 -9.66 -1.76 9.80
C ARG A 205 -10.25 -1.94 11.20
N GLU A 206 -11.37 -2.66 11.25
CA GLU A 206 -11.98 -3.20 12.45
C GLU A 206 -12.26 -4.69 12.25
N SER A 207 -12.24 -5.44 13.36
CA SER A 207 -12.63 -6.84 13.38
C SER A 207 -14.15 -6.95 13.43
N ILE A 208 -14.72 -7.72 12.51
CA ILE A 208 -16.13 -8.10 12.49
C ILE A 208 -16.26 -9.61 12.69
N GLN A 209 -17.23 -10.01 13.50
CA GLN A 209 -17.51 -11.42 13.75
C GLN A 209 -18.36 -12.00 12.62
N SER A 210 -18.10 -13.27 12.28
CA SER A 210 -18.86 -14.03 11.30
C SER A 210 -20.29 -14.29 11.80
N GLU A 211 -21.24 -14.20 10.86
CA GLU A 211 -22.65 -14.54 11.10
C GLU A 211 -22.93 -16.06 11.07
N MET A 212 -21.89 -16.88 10.83
CA MET A 212 -22.01 -18.34 10.90
C MET A 212 -22.53 -18.78 12.27
N ILE A 213 -23.72 -19.37 12.28
CA ILE A 213 -24.39 -19.87 13.50
C ILE A 213 -23.65 -21.08 14.07
N PHE A 214 -23.18 -22.00 13.22
CA PHE A 214 -22.38 -23.15 13.63
C PHE A 214 -20.90 -22.87 13.43
N LYS A 215 -20.09 -23.19 14.44
CA LYS A 215 -18.63 -23.02 14.44
C LYS A 215 -17.97 -24.31 14.90
N ASN A 216 -17.03 -24.81 14.09
CA ASN A 216 -16.09 -25.85 14.49
C ASN A 216 -14.72 -25.20 14.74
N GLU A 217 -14.41 -24.92 15.99
CA GLU A 217 -13.17 -24.25 16.40
C GLU A 217 -11.96 -25.20 16.47
N ALA A 218 -12.18 -26.51 16.31
CA ALA A 218 -11.09 -27.50 16.31
C ALA A 218 -10.31 -27.55 14.99
N VAL A 219 -10.78 -26.84 13.94
CA VAL A 219 -10.19 -26.84 12.61
C VAL A 219 -9.65 -25.46 12.29
N SER A 220 -8.40 -25.42 11.80
CA SER A 220 -7.79 -24.21 11.22
C SER A 220 -7.42 -24.49 9.76
N MET A 221 -7.59 -23.48 8.91
CA MET A 221 -7.32 -23.59 7.48
C MET A 221 -5.86 -23.29 7.12
N GLY A 222 -5.16 -22.50 7.96
CA GLY A 222 -3.78 -22.05 7.75
C GLY A 222 -2.80 -22.56 8.81
N GLY A 223 -1.50 -22.57 8.49
CA GLY A 223 -0.50 -23.27 9.32
C GLY A 223 0.39 -22.42 10.23
N THR A 224 0.78 -21.21 9.80
CA THR A 224 1.84 -20.42 10.47
C THR A 224 1.34 -19.19 11.22
N VAL A 225 0.17 -18.67 10.85
CA VAL A 225 -0.49 -17.53 11.49
C VAL A 225 -1.84 -18.00 12.00
N HIS A 226 -2.15 -17.72 13.26
CA HIS A 226 -3.48 -18.03 13.81
C HIS A 226 -4.51 -17.09 13.18
N ILE A 227 -5.22 -17.57 12.17
CA ILE A 227 -6.34 -16.87 11.55
C ILE A 227 -7.62 -17.35 12.26
N ASN A 228 -8.39 -16.41 12.80
CA ASN A 228 -9.71 -16.73 13.32
C ASN A 228 -10.68 -16.87 12.13
N GLU A 229 -11.09 -18.12 11.85
CA GLU A 229 -11.94 -18.46 10.69
C GLU A 229 -13.35 -17.85 10.75
N TYR A 230 -13.74 -17.34 11.91
CA TYR A 230 -15.04 -16.70 12.15
C TYR A 230 -14.91 -15.20 12.40
N GLU A 231 -13.81 -14.60 11.96
CA GLU A 231 -13.55 -13.18 12.07
C GLU A 231 -13.03 -12.64 10.73
N ARG A 232 -13.43 -11.42 10.37
CA ARG A 232 -12.87 -10.71 9.22
C ARG A 232 -12.42 -9.33 9.66
N ASN A 233 -11.27 -8.88 9.16
CA ASN A 233 -10.85 -7.50 9.31
C ASN A 233 -11.30 -6.72 8.08
N VAL A 234 -12.11 -5.69 8.26
CA VAL A 234 -12.66 -4.88 7.16
C VAL A 234 -12.41 -3.39 7.42
N THR A 235 -12.20 -2.61 6.37
CA THR A 235 -12.09 -1.14 6.49
C THR A 235 -13.39 -0.55 7.04
N SER A 236 -13.27 0.32 8.04
CA SER A 236 -14.39 0.99 8.69
C SER A 236 -14.54 2.43 8.20
N ILE A 237 -15.73 2.77 7.69
CA ILE A 237 -16.06 4.15 7.24
C ILE A 237 -15.77 5.16 8.34
N ARG A 238 -16.14 4.83 9.59
CA ARG A 238 -15.95 5.67 10.77
C ARG A 238 -14.46 5.96 11.00
N ARG A 239 -13.63 4.92 11.04
CA ARG A 239 -12.19 5.08 11.28
C ARG A 239 -11.48 5.82 10.15
N VAL A 240 -11.93 5.66 8.89
CA VAL A 240 -11.41 6.46 7.76
C VAL A 240 -11.70 7.94 7.99
N LYS A 241 -12.96 8.30 8.31
CA LYS A 241 -13.34 9.69 8.61
C LYS A 241 -12.56 10.28 9.77
N GLU A 242 -12.49 9.55 10.89
CA GLU A 242 -11.74 9.99 12.08
C GLU A 242 -10.25 10.21 11.79
N THR A 243 -9.63 9.34 11.00
CA THR A 243 -8.22 9.50 10.62
C THR A 243 -8.00 10.71 9.72
N ILE A 244 -8.89 10.93 8.75
CA ILE A 244 -8.85 12.10 7.87
C ILE A 244 -9.07 13.39 8.66
N ASP A 245 -10.08 13.42 9.54
CA ASP A 245 -10.39 14.57 10.39
C ASP A 245 -9.22 14.90 11.32
N ALA A 246 -8.57 13.88 11.90
CA ALA A 246 -7.38 14.07 12.73
C ALA A 246 -6.24 14.73 11.95
N ALA A 247 -6.01 14.38 10.68
CA ALA A 247 -4.98 15.02 9.87
C ALA A 247 -5.31 16.48 9.51
N LEU A 248 -6.60 16.80 9.32
CA LEU A 248 -7.06 18.12 8.91
C LEU A 248 -7.16 19.12 10.07
N HIS A 249 -7.39 18.63 11.29
CA HIS A 249 -7.74 19.46 12.46
C HIS A 249 -6.85 19.24 13.69
N GLY A 250 -5.97 18.24 13.67
CA GLY A 250 -5.04 17.92 14.75
C GLY A 250 -3.72 18.67 14.71
#